data_AF-A0A2T4JQL2-F1
#
_entry.id   AF-A0A2T4JQL2-F1
#
_cell.length_a   1.000
_cell.length_b   1.000
_cell.length_c   1.000
_cell.angle_alpha   90.00
_cell.angle_beta   90.00
_cell.angle_gamma   90.00
#
_symmetry.space_group_name_H-M   'P 1'
#
loop_
_entity.id
_entity.type
_entity.pdbx_description
1 polymer ?
#
loop_
_entity_poly.entity_id
_entity_poly.type
_entity_poly.pdbx_seq_one_letter_code
_entity_poly.pdbx_strand_id
1 'polypeptide(L)'
;MVTRGRVLSVASECVPLLKTGGLADVVGALPAALAAQGWEMRVLIPCYRALQWRLEGMVEVFAEDSLFGGRGRVMAGEVAGRQMLLLDAPHLYDREGGPYSGPQGDWGDNAQRFAALSWMAARIAREGMGDGWRPDVLHAHDWQAALAPAYLAYGGANGVRSVLTVHNIAFQGWAPAGMLNELRLPAQEFHPGALEYYGGLSSLKAGLITADRITTVSPTYAAELRRPEFGMGLQGVIAARADRVSGILNGVDTDIWSPEVEERPYSARTLKRKAESRQVLSGAFKLEVPGPLAILVSRLTDQKGIDLIPAVLPDFVAQGGGLAVLGSGDAALESAMRELEVRFPGRVGVRIGYDEGLSHLMFAGGDAVLVPSRFEPCGLTQMYGLRYGALPVVALTGGLADTVIDANPAAMAAGVGDGHHLPSDRG
;
A
#
# COMPACT_ATOMS: atom_id res chain seq x y z
N MET A 1 11.96 -28.45 -1.75
CA MET A 1 11.42 -27.91 -3.02
C MET A 1 12.60 -27.43 -3.85
N VAL A 2 12.51 -27.46 -5.19
CA VAL A 2 13.55 -26.91 -6.07
C VAL A 2 13.34 -25.40 -6.16
N THR A 3 14.36 -24.62 -5.81
CA THR A 3 14.34 -23.16 -5.96
C THR A 3 14.31 -22.80 -7.44
N ARG A 4 13.25 -22.11 -7.89
CA ARG A 4 13.06 -21.64 -9.28
C ARG A 4 13.87 -20.39 -9.58
N GLY A 5 14.10 -19.55 -8.58
CA GLY A 5 14.84 -18.31 -8.71
C GLY A 5 14.79 -17.48 -7.43
N ARG A 6 15.53 -16.37 -7.45
CA ARG A 6 15.73 -15.47 -6.32
C ARG A 6 15.25 -14.06 -6.64
N VAL A 7 14.57 -13.44 -5.68
CA VAL A 7 14.06 -12.07 -5.80
C VAL A 7 14.62 -11.20 -4.69
N LEU A 8 15.18 -10.05 -5.06
CA LEU A 8 15.46 -8.96 -4.14
C LEU A 8 14.27 -7.99 -4.19
N SER A 9 13.39 -8.06 -3.20
CA SER A 9 12.30 -7.08 -3.04
C SER A 9 12.83 -5.86 -2.30
N VAL A 10 12.56 -4.66 -2.81
CA VAL A 10 13.08 -3.41 -2.26
C VAL A 10 11.92 -2.47 -2.01
N ALA A 11 11.77 -2.05 -0.76
CA ALA A 11 10.69 -1.19 -0.31
C ALA A 11 11.18 -0.24 0.79
N SER A 12 10.38 0.77 1.10
CA SER A 12 10.58 1.64 2.27
C SER A 12 10.05 1.03 3.56
N GLU A 13 9.18 0.03 3.49
CA GLU A 13 8.47 -0.50 4.64
C GLU A 13 8.03 -1.95 4.42
N CYS A 14 7.86 -2.69 5.52
CA CYS A 14 7.52 -4.11 5.50
C CYS A 14 6.99 -4.52 6.88
N VAL A 15 5.83 -5.17 6.94
CA VAL A 15 5.38 -5.81 8.18
C VAL A 15 6.24 -7.05 8.50
N PRO A 16 6.54 -7.33 9.78
CA PRO A 16 6.07 -6.65 10.99
C PRO A 16 7.00 -5.53 11.48
N LEU A 17 8.02 -5.14 10.69
CA LEU A 17 9.04 -4.20 11.13
C LEU A 17 8.53 -2.76 11.14
N LEU A 18 7.85 -2.35 10.08
CA LEU A 18 7.40 -0.98 9.89
C LEU A 18 6.19 -0.92 8.95
N LYS A 19 5.18 -0.14 9.33
CA LYS A 19 3.94 0.03 8.55
C LYS A 19 3.49 1.49 8.58
N THR A 20 3.38 2.09 7.40
CA THR A 20 2.74 3.39 7.16
C THR A 20 1.50 3.26 6.28
N GLY A 21 1.39 2.17 5.51
CA GLY A 21 0.21 1.86 4.69
C GLY A 21 0.21 0.43 4.14
N GLY A 22 -0.69 0.17 3.19
CA GLY A 22 -0.91 -1.17 2.63
C GLY A 22 0.27 -1.72 1.81
N LEU A 23 1.22 -0.88 1.40
CA LEU A 23 2.49 -1.34 0.80
C LEU A 23 3.23 -2.30 1.75
N ALA A 24 3.31 -1.94 3.03
CA ALA A 24 4.01 -2.76 4.03
C ALA A 24 3.39 -4.15 4.18
N ASP A 25 2.07 -4.24 4.10
CA ASP A 25 1.33 -5.51 4.19
C ASP A 25 1.65 -6.41 2.97
N VAL A 26 1.62 -5.84 1.76
CA VAL A 26 1.97 -6.57 0.52
C VAL A 26 3.42 -7.07 0.56
N VAL A 27 4.37 -6.19 0.90
CA VAL A 27 5.80 -6.54 0.96
C VAL A 27 6.06 -7.59 2.04
N GLY A 28 5.33 -7.55 3.16
CA GLY A 28 5.49 -8.54 4.23
C GLY A 28 4.90 -9.92 3.90
N ALA A 29 3.81 -9.98 3.13
CA ALA A 29 3.14 -11.24 2.78
C ALA A 29 3.74 -11.95 1.56
N LEU A 30 4.26 -11.18 0.59
CA LEU A 30 4.74 -11.72 -0.69
C LEU A 30 5.86 -12.78 -0.57
N PRO A 31 6.84 -12.68 0.36
CA PRO A 31 7.88 -13.69 0.51
C PRO A 31 7.32 -15.09 0.79
N ALA A 32 6.35 -15.21 1.71
CA ALA A 32 5.75 -16.50 2.06
C ALA A 32 4.92 -17.06 0.89
N ALA A 33 4.13 -16.20 0.23
CA ALA A 33 3.31 -16.57 -0.92
C ALA A 33 4.18 -17.09 -2.09
N LEU A 34 5.31 -16.44 -2.38
CA LEU A 34 6.22 -16.84 -3.45
C LEU A 34 7.10 -18.05 -3.08
N ALA A 35 7.44 -18.23 -1.80
CA ALA A 35 8.13 -19.43 -1.33
C ALA A 35 7.33 -20.70 -1.64
N ALA A 36 6.01 -20.66 -1.49
CA ALA A 36 5.12 -21.77 -1.85
C ALA A 36 5.17 -22.10 -3.36
N GLN A 37 5.60 -21.15 -4.20
CA GLN A 37 5.79 -21.31 -5.64
C GLN A 37 7.25 -21.62 -6.03
N GLY A 38 8.13 -21.85 -5.06
CA GLY A 38 9.54 -22.19 -5.26
C GLY A 38 10.47 -20.99 -5.45
N TRP A 39 10.05 -19.77 -5.11
CA TRP A 39 10.90 -18.58 -5.20
C TRP A 39 11.47 -18.18 -3.84
N GLU A 40 12.75 -17.86 -3.79
CA GLU A 40 13.39 -17.31 -2.60
C GLU A 40 13.41 -15.78 -2.67
N MET A 41 12.73 -15.12 -1.75
CA MET A 41 12.68 -13.65 -1.69
C MET A 41 13.41 -13.14 -0.45
N ARG A 42 14.30 -12.16 -0.63
CA ARG A 42 14.86 -11.34 0.44
C ARG A 42 14.33 -9.91 0.30
N VAL A 43 13.89 -9.32 1.41
CA VAL A 43 13.33 -7.96 1.42
C VAL A 43 14.36 -6.98 1.98
N LEU A 44 14.73 -5.97 1.20
CA LEU A 44 15.60 -4.87 1.59
C LEU A 44 14.78 -3.63 1.94
N ILE A 45 14.93 -3.16 3.18
CA ILE A 45 14.39 -1.88 3.65
C ILE A 45 15.47 -1.05 4.35
N PRO A 46 15.32 0.27 4.47
CA PRO A 46 16.20 1.08 5.32
C PRO A 46 16.11 0.68 6.80
N CYS A 47 17.25 0.70 7.49
CA CYS A 47 17.28 0.59 8.95
C CYS A 47 16.95 1.95 9.58
N TYR A 48 15.66 2.23 9.76
CA TYR A 48 15.22 3.41 10.51
C TYR A 48 15.59 3.29 12.00
N ARG A 49 15.59 4.42 12.73
CA ARG A 49 15.88 4.47 14.18
C ARG A 49 15.18 3.37 14.99
N ALA A 50 13.88 3.15 14.74
CA ALA A 50 13.08 2.14 15.42
C ALA A 50 13.53 0.69 15.18
N LEU A 51 14.36 0.45 14.16
CA LEU A 51 14.87 -0.86 13.76
C LEU A 51 16.34 -1.08 14.17
N GLN A 52 17.04 -0.08 14.72
CA GLN A 52 18.47 -0.22 15.02
C GLN A 52 18.80 -1.38 15.96
N TRP A 53 17.93 -1.64 16.94
CA TRP A 53 18.10 -2.76 17.87
C TRP A 53 18.10 -4.12 17.15
N ARG A 54 17.48 -4.23 15.96
CA ARG A 54 17.47 -5.47 15.16
C ARG A 54 18.81 -5.77 14.52
N LEU A 55 19.72 -4.80 14.41
CA LEU A 55 21.05 -5.02 13.86
C LEU A 55 21.86 -5.97 14.74
N GLU A 56 21.54 -6.05 16.04
CA GLU A 56 22.10 -7.05 16.94
C GLU A 56 21.66 -8.46 16.50
N GLY A 57 22.62 -9.29 16.10
CA GLY A 57 22.37 -10.64 15.59
C GLY A 57 22.23 -10.75 14.08
N MET A 58 22.32 -9.64 13.33
CA MET A 58 22.41 -9.67 11.87
C MET A 58 23.86 -9.69 11.38
N VAL A 59 24.08 -10.22 10.18
CA VAL A 59 25.39 -10.35 9.55
C VAL A 59 25.56 -9.32 8.44
N GLU A 60 26.68 -8.61 8.40
CA GLU A 60 27.00 -7.71 7.29
C GLU A 60 27.25 -8.54 6.02
N VAL A 61 26.48 -8.28 4.96
CA VAL A 61 26.56 -9.02 3.69
C VAL A 61 26.92 -8.13 2.49
N PHE A 62 26.87 -6.81 2.63
CA PHE A 62 27.27 -5.87 1.59
C PHE A 62 27.58 -4.49 2.20
N ALA A 63 28.48 -3.71 1.58
CA ALA A 63 28.80 -2.37 2.06
C ALA A 63 29.23 -1.41 0.94
N GLU A 64 29.06 -0.12 1.19
CA GLU A 64 29.51 1.00 0.37
C GLU A 64 30.06 2.09 1.31
N ASP A 65 31.34 2.43 1.18
CA ASP A 65 32.00 3.41 2.04
C ASP A 65 31.54 4.84 1.77
N SER A 66 31.16 5.13 0.52
CA SER A 66 30.68 6.45 0.12
C SER A 66 29.25 6.33 -0.38
N LEU A 67 28.30 6.04 0.50
CA LEU A 67 26.87 6.01 0.21
C LEU A 67 26.23 7.34 0.57
N PHE A 68 26.13 8.26 -0.39
CA PHE A 68 25.40 9.54 -0.24
C PHE A 68 25.77 10.29 1.06
N GLY A 69 27.06 10.49 1.30
CA GLY A 69 27.58 11.27 2.43
C GLY A 69 28.13 10.46 3.61
N GLY A 70 28.08 9.13 3.58
CA GLY A 70 28.65 8.28 4.64
C GLY A 70 28.65 6.80 4.28
N ARG A 71 29.17 5.94 5.17
CA ARG A 71 29.18 4.49 4.95
C ARG A 71 27.77 3.92 5.09
N GLY A 72 27.39 3.05 4.17
CA GLY A 72 26.18 2.22 4.26
C GLY A 72 26.52 0.74 4.27
N ARG A 73 25.82 -0.03 5.12
CA ARG A 73 25.97 -1.48 5.26
C ARG A 73 24.63 -2.16 5.07
N VAL A 74 24.63 -3.35 4.49
CA VAL A 74 23.44 -4.19 4.42
C VAL A 74 23.62 -5.36 5.37
N MET A 75 22.74 -5.41 6.35
CA MET A 75 22.73 -6.41 7.42
C MET A 75 21.63 -7.43 7.12
N ALA A 76 21.99 -8.71 7.08
CA ALA A 76 21.07 -9.82 6.82
C ALA A 76 20.70 -10.54 8.11
N GLY A 77 19.42 -10.90 8.23
CA GLY A 77 18.93 -11.74 9.32
C GLY A 77 17.50 -12.22 9.09
N GLU A 78 17.01 -13.03 10.02
CA GLU A 78 15.64 -13.53 9.97
C GLU A 78 14.72 -12.72 10.90
N VAL A 79 13.56 -12.34 10.39
CA VAL A 79 12.50 -11.69 11.17
C VAL A 79 11.18 -12.39 10.89
N ALA A 80 10.56 -12.95 11.94
CA ALA A 80 9.27 -13.62 11.84
C ALA A 80 9.21 -14.63 10.67
N GLY A 81 10.22 -15.51 10.58
CA GLY A 81 10.33 -16.56 9.56
C GLY A 81 10.76 -16.09 8.17
N ARG A 82 11.14 -14.81 8.00
CA ARG A 82 11.47 -14.21 6.70
C ARG A 82 12.90 -13.69 6.66
N GLN A 83 13.58 -13.92 5.55
CA GLN A 83 14.93 -13.39 5.30
C GLN A 83 14.85 -11.90 4.96
N MET A 84 15.37 -11.07 5.85
CA MET A 84 15.35 -9.61 5.77
C MET A 84 16.75 -9.05 5.57
N LEU A 85 16.83 -7.94 4.86
CA LEU A 85 18.01 -7.11 4.69
C LEU A 85 17.70 -5.71 5.20
N LEU A 86 18.52 -5.20 6.11
CA LEU A 86 18.43 -3.83 6.63
C LEU A 86 19.60 -3.01 6.10
N LEU A 87 19.30 -1.92 5.39
CA LEU A 87 20.30 -0.92 5.01
C LEU A 87 20.60 -0.01 6.20
N ASP A 88 21.67 -0.32 6.92
CA ASP A 88 22.23 0.50 7.98
C ASP A 88 23.09 1.64 7.39
N ALA A 89 22.49 2.83 7.37
CA ALA A 89 23.13 4.08 6.99
C ALA A 89 22.64 5.19 7.94
N PRO A 90 23.19 5.29 9.16
CA PRO A 90 22.65 6.17 10.20
C PRO A 90 22.55 7.65 9.79
N HIS A 91 23.50 8.14 8.97
CA HIS A 91 23.48 9.51 8.43
C HIS A 91 22.22 9.84 7.61
N LEU A 92 21.55 8.82 7.07
CA LEU A 92 20.32 8.94 6.28
C LEU A 92 19.05 8.54 7.05
N TYR A 93 19.13 7.54 7.95
CA TYR A 93 17.93 6.90 8.51
C TYR A 93 17.82 6.89 10.03
N ASP A 94 18.90 7.21 10.77
CA ASP A 94 18.85 7.32 12.24
C ASP A 94 18.35 8.71 12.67
N ARG A 95 17.05 8.92 12.47
CA ARG A 95 16.36 10.17 12.82
C ARG A 95 15.04 9.86 13.50
N GLU A 96 14.61 10.77 14.36
CA GLU A 96 13.29 10.68 15.00
C GLU A 96 12.19 10.98 13.98
N GLY A 97 11.16 10.14 13.92
CA GLY A 97 10.06 10.27 12.97
C GLY A 97 9.85 8.99 12.15
N GLY A 98 9.09 9.14 11.06
CA GLY A 98 8.77 8.05 10.16
C GLY A 98 9.68 7.99 8.93
N PRO A 99 9.41 7.03 8.01
CA PRO A 99 10.14 6.88 6.76
C PRO A 99 10.25 8.15 5.92
N TYR A 100 9.19 8.95 5.86
CA TYR A 100 9.04 10.06 4.91
C TYR A 100 9.07 11.45 5.56
N SER A 101 8.71 11.54 6.83
CA SER A 101 8.57 12.79 7.57
C SER A 101 8.98 12.66 9.03
N GLY A 102 9.34 13.80 9.63
CA GLY A 102 9.60 13.95 11.06
C GLY A 102 8.70 15.02 11.68
N PRO A 103 9.01 15.45 12.91
CA PRO A 103 8.21 16.45 13.63
C PRO A 103 8.01 17.79 12.88
N GLN A 104 8.87 18.10 11.92
CA GLN A 104 8.85 19.35 11.14
C GLN A 104 8.29 19.17 9.72
N GLY A 105 7.72 18.01 9.40
CA GLY A 105 7.20 17.68 8.06
C GLY A 105 8.12 16.72 7.29
N ASP A 106 7.95 16.69 5.96
CA ASP A 106 8.67 15.79 5.08
C ASP A 106 10.18 16.03 5.12
N TRP A 107 10.95 14.94 5.04
CA TRP A 107 12.41 15.02 4.98
C TRP A 107 12.84 15.65 3.64
N GLY A 108 13.50 16.81 3.70
CA GLY A 108 13.97 17.52 2.51
C GLY A 108 14.99 16.75 1.67
N ASP A 109 15.66 15.76 2.26
CA ASP A 109 16.63 14.86 1.61
C ASP A 109 16.01 13.52 1.18
N ASN A 110 14.68 13.38 1.14
CA ASN A 110 14.00 12.14 0.74
C ASN A 110 14.49 11.59 -0.61
N ALA A 111 14.74 12.46 -1.60
CA ALA A 111 15.26 12.04 -2.89
C ALA A 111 16.62 11.30 -2.75
N GLN A 112 17.54 11.85 -1.95
CA GLN A 112 18.85 11.23 -1.68
C GLN A 112 18.73 9.96 -0.84
N ARG A 113 17.87 9.97 0.18
CA ARG A 113 17.63 8.81 1.07
C ARG A 113 17.13 7.61 0.28
N PHE A 114 16.19 7.80 -0.64
CA PHE A 114 15.64 6.69 -1.43
C PHE A 114 16.49 6.36 -2.68
N ALA A 115 17.28 7.31 -3.19
CA ALA A 115 18.36 7.03 -4.11
C ALA A 115 19.43 6.11 -3.49
N ALA A 116 19.81 6.32 -2.22
CA ALA A 116 20.76 5.46 -1.52
C ALA A 116 20.26 4.01 -1.38
N LEU A 117 19.00 3.81 -0.99
CA LEU A 117 18.34 2.50 -0.95
C LEU A 117 18.40 1.82 -2.32
N SER A 118 17.96 2.55 -3.35
CA SER A 118 17.92 2.09 -4.73
C SER A 118 19.30 1.75 -5.29
N TRP A 119 20.31 2.54 -4.94
CA TRP A 119 21.70 2.34 -5.35
C TRP A 119 22.27 1.04 -4.77
N MET A 120 22.07 0.82 -3.47
CA MET A 120 22.50 -0.41 -2.80
C MET A 120 21.81 -1.63 -3.40
N ALA A 121 20.51 -1.56 -3.66
CA ALA A 121 19.77 -2.64 -4.31
C ALA A 121 20.29 -2.98 -5.71
N ALA A 122 20.54 -1.97 -6.54
CA ALA A 122 21.08 -2.17 -7.89
C ALA A 122 22.51 -2.76 -7.86
N ARG A 123 23.35 -2.33 -6.90
CA ARG A 123 24.68 -2.91 -6.68
C ARG A 123 24.60 -4.38 -6.25
N ILE A 124 23.76 -4.69 -5.25
CA ILE A 124 23.51 -6.08 -4.83
C ILE A 124 23.05 -6.94 -6.01
N ALA A 125 22.13 -6.43 -6.83
CA ALA A 125 21.66 -7.13 -8.01
C ALA A 125 22.81 -7.44 -8.98
N ARG A 126 23.69 -6.47 -9.25
CA ARG A 126 24.82 -6.66 -10.17
C ARG A 126 25.88 -7.61 -9.62
N GLU A 127 26.30 -7.37 -8.38
CA GLU A 127 27.52 -7.91 -7.79
C GLU A 127 27.28 -9.18 -6.95
N GLY A 128 26.04 -9.38 -6.47
CA GLY A 128 25.76 -10.35 -5.42
C GLY A 128 26.21 -9.84 -4.04
N MET A 129 25.95 -10.63 -3.00
CA MET A 129 26.32 -10.34 -1.63
C MET A 129 27.45 -11.26 -1.14
N GLY A 130 28.09 -10.88 -0.03
CA GLY A 130 29.22 -11.60 0.56
C GLY A 130 28.90 -13.03 1.03
N ASP A 131 27.61 -13.37 1.17
CA ASP A 131 27.15 -14.73 1.47
C ASP A 131 26.94 -15.59 0.19
N GLY A 132 27.30 -15.05 -0.98
CA GLY A 132 27.12 -15.71 -2.28
C GLY A 132 25.69 -15.64 -2.83
N TRP A 133 24.77 -14.94 -2.16
CA TRP A 133 23.42 -14.75 -2.67
C TRP A 133 23.38 -13.65 -3.73
N ARG A 134 22.67 -13.91 -4.82
CA ARG A 134 22.45 -12.96 -5.92
C ARG A 134 21.03 -13.14 -6.46
N PRO A 135 20.28 -12.06 -6.71
CA PRO A 135 18.93 -12.16 -7.24
C PRO A 135 18.94 -12.43 -8.74
N ASP A 136 17.93 -13.14 -9.23
CA ASP A 136 17.57 -13.21 -10.65
C ASP A 136 16.64 -12.04 -11.03
N VAL A 137 15.87 -11.55 -10.06
CA VAL A 137 14.93 -10.43 -10.20
C VAL A 137 15.13 -9.38 -9.11
N LEU A 138 15.28 -8.12 -9.52
CA LEU A 138 15.18 -6.94 -8.67
C LEU A 138 13.75 -6.41 -8.72
N HIS A 139 13.01 -6.52 -7.62
CA HIS A 139 11.63 -6.08 -7.51
C HIS A 139 11.54 -4.82 -6.67
N ALA A 140 11.37 -3.67 -7.33
CA ALA A 140 11.20 -2.38 -6.70
C ALA A 140 9.72 -2.06 -6.44
N HIS A 141 9.43 -1.49 -5.28
CA HIS A 141 8.09 -1.04 -4.90
C HIS A 141 8.06 0.49 -4.78
N ASP A 142 7.18 1.11 -5.57
CA ASP A 142 6.90 2.55 -5.61
C ASP A 142 8.14 3.46 -5.82
N TRP A 143 7.95 4.77 -5.70
CA TRP A 143 8.97 5.79 -5.96
C TRP A 143 10.22 5.65 -5.09
N GLN A 144 10.08 5.05 -3.90
CA GLN A 144 11.15 4.84 -2.93
C GLN A 144 12.23 3.88 -3.44
N ALA A 145 11.83 2.88 -4.23
CA ALA A 145 12.74 1.91 -4.83
C ALA A 145 12.84 2.06 -6.36
N ALA A 146 12.08 2.97 -6.97
CA ALA A 146 11.99 3.10 -8.43
C ALA A 146 13.30 3.52 -9.11
N LEU A 147 14.27 4.09 -8.39
CA LEU A 147 15.61 4.31 -8.95
C LEU A 147 16.42 3.02 -9.05
N ALA A 148 16.04 1.92 -8.39
CA ALA A 148 16.82 0.68 -8.41
C ALA A 148 16.83 0.03 -9.81
N PRO A 149 15.68 -0.12 -10.51
CA PRO A 149 15.68 -0.51 -11.93
C PRO A 149 16.48 0.46 -12.81
N ALA A 150 16.43 1.76 -12.54
CA ALA A 150 17.15 2.76 -13.32
C ALA A 150 18.67 2.62 -13.17
N TYR A 151 19.17 2.52 -11.93
CA TYR A 151 20.59 2.27 -11.68
C TYR A 151 21.04 0.91 -12.19
N LEU A 152 20.18 -0.10 -12.20
CA LEU A 152 20.48 -1.41 -12.77
C LEU A 152 20.62 -1.31 -14.30
N ALA A 153 19.70 -0.62 -14.97
CA ALA A 153 19.72 -0.41 -16.41
C ALA A 153 20.95 0.41 -16.86
N TYR A 154 21.22 1.53 -16.20
CA TYR A 154 22.35 2.40 -16.56
C TYR A 154 23.71 1.84 -16.13
N GLY A 155 23.74 1.02 -15.07
CA GLY A 155 24.97 0.39 -14.56
C GLY A 155 25.27 -0.99 -15.16
N GLY A 156 24.40 -1.52 -16.01
CA GLY A 156 24.48 -2.86 -16.60
C GLY A 156 23.82 -3.94 -15.75
N ALA A 157 22.84 -4.64 -16.32
CA ALA A 157 21.98 -5.56 -15.54
C ALA A 157 22.64 -6.89 -15.14
N ASN A 158 23.75 -7.29 -15.78
CA ASN A 158 24.44 -8.56 -15.53
C ASN A 158 23.50 -9.80 -15.48
N GLY A 159 22.49 -9.84 -16.36
CA GLY A 159 21.51 -10.93 -16.45
C GLY A 159 20.36 -10.85 -15.44
N VAL A 160 20.35 -9.88 -14.52
CA VAL A 160 19.22 -9.65 -13.59
C VAL A 160 18.10 -8.91 -14.29
N ARG A 161 16.86 -9.33 -14.06
CA ARG A 161 15.66 -8.63 -14.55
C ARG A 161 15.07 -7.73 -13.49
N SER A 162 14.30 -6.74 -13.89
CA SER A 162 13.70 -5.76 -12.99
C SER A 162 12.18 -5.69 -13.12
N VAL A 163 11.52 -5.61 -11.98
CA VAL A 163 10.07 -5.37 -11.87
C VAL A 163 9.86 -4.13 -11.02
N LEU A 164 9.00 -3.23 -11.46
CA LEU A 164 8.52 -2.11 -10.65
C LEU A 164 7.03 -2.30 -10.36
N THR A 165 6.65 -2.44 -9.09
CA THR A 165 5.24 -2.34 -8.68
C THR A 165 4.89 -0.91 -8.28
N VAL A 166 3.83 -0.37 -8.87
CA VAL A 166 3.21 0.90 -8.48
C VAL A 166 1.94 0.62 -7.66
N HIS A 167 1.95 0.90 -6.37
CA HIS A 167 0.77 0.78 -5.49
C HIS A 167 -0.04 2.06 -5.48
N ASN A 168 0.60 3.21 -5.66
CA ASN A 168 -0.08 4.50 -5.76
C ASN A 168 0.71 5.47 -6.64
N ILE A 169 0.13 5.87 -7.78
CA ILE A 169 0.78 6.75 -8.77
C ILE A 169 0.91 8.20 -8.29
N ALA A 170 0.16 8.58 -7.25
CA ALA A 170 0.16 9.95 -6.73
C ALA A 170 1.53 10.34 -6.14
N PHE A 171 2.31 9.39 -5.64
CA PHE A 171 3.63 9.64 -5.07
C PHE A 171 4.72 9.29 -6.08
N GLN A 172 5.38 10.31 -6.63
CA GLN A 172 6.25 10.15 -7.80
C GLN A 172 7.74 10.36 -7.51
N GLY A 173 8.09 10.73 -6.28
CA GLY A 173 9.47 11.02 -5.88
C GLY A 173 10.07 12.17 -6.69
N TRP A 174 9.38 13.31 -6.73
CA TRP A 174 9.84 14.48 -7.49
C TRP A 174 11.06 15.12 -6.83
N ALA A 175 12.04 15.52 -7.64
CA ALA A 175 13.21 16.28 -7.20
C ALA A 175 13.57 17.38 -8.22
N PRO A 176 14.19 18.50 -7.81
CA PRO A 176 14.71 19.49 -8.74
C PRO A 176 15.78 18.90 -9.67
N ALA A 177 15.83 19.38 -10.93
CA ALA A 177 16.83 18.93 -11.91
C ALA A 177 18.29 19.11 -11.44
N GLY A 178 18.55 20.11 -10.59
CA GLY A 178 19.87 20.33 -9.99
C GLY A 178 20.40 19.15 -9.16
N MET A 179 19.53 18.25 -8.70
CA MET A 179 19.92 17.07 -7.93
C MET A 179 20.43 15.91 -8.79
N LEU A 180 20.46 16.02 -10.13
CA LEU A 180 20.84 14.93 -11.03
C LEU A 180 22.16 14.24 -10.64
N ASN A 181 23.20 15.03 -10.38
CA ASN A 181 24.52 14.53 -9.96
C ASN A 181 24.50 13.95 -8.54
N GLU A 182 23.80 14.61 -7.61
CA GLU A 182 23.65 14.15 -6.23
C GLU A 182 22.95 12.80 -6.17
N LEU A 183 21.98 12.58 -7.06
CA LEU A 183 21.27 11.32 -7.24
C LEU A 183 22.04 10.32 -8.10
N ARG A 184 23.30 10.56 -8.46
CA ARG A 184 24.13 9.66 -9.28
C ARG A 184 23.47 9.23 -10.59
N LEU A 185 22.67 10.11 -11.18
CA LEU A 185 21.97 9.84 -12.43
C LEU A 185 22.81 10.33 -13.62
N PRO A 186 22.82 9.59 -14.74
CA PRO A 186 23.59 9.97 -15.92
C PRO A 186 23.03 11.24 -16.57
N ALA A 187 23.90 12.23 -16.79
CA ALA A 187 23.51 13.53 -17.34
C ALA A 187 22.88 13.43 -18.74
N GLN A 188 23.36 12.49 -19.56
CA GLN A 188 22.87 12.26 -20.91
C GLN A 188 21.43 11.72 -20.97
N GLU A 189 20.92 11.12 -19.89
CA GLU A 189 19.56 10.61 -19.81
C GLU A 189 18.57 11.67 -19.28
N PHE A 190 19.04 12.90 -19.02
CA PHE A 190 18.17 13.99 -18.61
C PHE A 190 17.48 14.65 -19.83
N HIS A 191 16.48 13.93 -20.35
CA HIS A 191 15.59 14.42 -21.41
C HIS A 191 14.18 13.87 -21.21
N PRO A 192 13.15 14.45 -21.87
CA PRO A 192 11.73 14.09 -21.61
C PRO A 192 11.37 12.62 -21.86
N GLY A 193 12.16 11.92 -22.69
CA GLY A 193 12.00 10.49 -22.96
C GLY A 193 12.59 9.56 -21.90
N ALA A 194 13.31 10.10 -20.91
CA ALA A 194 13.97 9.37 -19.84
C ALA A 194 13.76 10.09 -18.48
N LEU A 195 14.78 10.70 -17.89
CA LEU A 195 14.73 11.15 -16.49
C LEU A 195 13.95 12.46 -16.24
N GLU A 196 13.91 13.37 -17.21
CA GLU A 196 13.32 14.70 -17.03
C GLU A 196 11.81 14.59 -16.80
N TYR A 197 11.26 15.35 -15.86
CA TYR A 197 9.83 15.37 -15.57
C TYR A 197 9.38 16.75 -15.08
N TYR A 198 8.72 17.51 -15.97
CA TYR A 198 8.19 18.85 -15.71
C TYR A 198 9.23 19.82 -15.11
N GLY A 199 10.43 19.86 -15.70
CA GLY A 199 11.56 20.67 -15.27
C GLY A 199 12.35 20.10 -14.09
N GLY A 200 11.95 18.94 -13.57
CA GLY A 200 12.63 18.22 -12.50
C GLY A 200 12.94 16.77 -12.87
N LEU A 201 13.00 15.92 -11.86
CA LEU A 201 13.22 14.48 -11.92
C LEU A 201 12.07 13.78 -11.21
N SER A 202 11.71 12.59 -11.66
CA SER A 202 10.82 11.69 -10.92
C SER A 202 11.45 10.32 -10.80
N SER A 203 11.69 9.88 -9.55
CA SER A 203 12.17 8.52 -9.28
C SER A 203 11.23 7.47 -9.89
N LEU A 204 9.92 7.69 -9.75
CA LEU A 204 8.92 6.77 -10.31
C LEU A 204 8.98 6.72 -11.84
N LYS A 205 9.07 7.88 -12.52
CA LYS A 205 9.24 7.93 -13.97
C LYS A 205 10.48 7.19 -14.43
N ALA A 206 11.62 7.41 -13.77
CA ALA A 206 12.87 6.73 -14.09
C ALA A 206 12.73 5.21 -14.01
N GLY A 207 12.09 4.70 -12.95
CA GLY A 207 11.80 3.28 -12.80
C GLY A 207 10.82 2.75 -13.86
N LEU A 208 9.74 3.49 -14.16
CA LEU A 208 8.79 3.12 -15.22
C LEU A 208 9.47 3.02 -16.59
N ILE A 209 10.43 3.90 -16.88
CA ILE A 209 11.13 3.89 -18.16
C ILE A 209 12.19 2.80 -18.26
N THR A 210 12.72 2.31 -17.14
CA THR A 210 13.87 1.40 -17.15
C THR A 210 13.56 -0.04 -16.74
N ALA A 211 12.49 -0.29 -15.99
CA ALA A 211 12.13 -1.64 -15.53
C ALA A 211 11.83 -2.59 -16.71
N ASP A 212 12.11 -3.90 -16.59
CA ASP A 212 11.74 -4.88 -17.62
C ASP A 212 10.22 -5.15 -17.64
N ARG A 213 9.59 -5.12 -16.46
CA ARG A 213 8.15 -5.26 -16.25
C ARG A 213 7.64 -4.23 -15.25
N ILE A 214 6.40 -3.81 -15.45
CA ILE A 214 5.69 -2.91 -14.55
C ILE A 214 4.44 -3.62 -14.08
N THR A 215 4.24 -3.64 -12.79
CA THR A 215 3.04 -4.18 -12.16
C THR A 215 2.31 -3.06 -11.41
N THR A 216 1.00 -3.20 -11.30
CA THR A 216 0.20 -2.36 -10.40
C THR A 216 -0.88 -3.22 -9.75
N VAL A 217 -1.60 -2.65 -8.80
CA VAL A 217 -2.33 -3.42 -7.79
C VAL A 217 -3.70 -3.93 -8.22
N SER A 218 -4.13 -3.67 -9.46
CA SER A 218 -5.34 -4.27 -10.03
C SER A 218 -5.39 -4.10 -11.57
N PRO A 219 -6.04 -5.03 -12.31
CA PRO A 219 -6.24 -4.92 -13.76
C PRO A 219 -6.94 -3.64 -14.22
N THR A 220 -8.01 -3.25 -13.53
CA THR A 220 -8.74 -2.02 -13.84
C THR A 220 -7.83 -0.82 -13.62
N TYR A 221 -7.14 -0.73 -12.47
CA TYR A 221 -6.23 0.39 -12.21
C TYR A 221 -5.10 0.48 -13.25
N ALA A 222 -4.56 -0.65 -13.73
CA ALA A 222 -3.58 -0.67 -14.83
C ALA A 222 -4.11 -0.03 -16.13
N ALA A 223 -5.40 -0.22 -16.41
CA ALA A 223 -6.08 0.43 -17.53
C ALA A 223 -6.36 1.90 -17.22
N GLU A 224 -6.82 2.22 -16.01
CA GLU A 224 -7.13 3.59 -15.58
C GLU A 224 -5.91 4.51 -15.67
N LEU A 225 -4.75 4.05 -15.22
CA LEU A 225 -3.49 4.80 -15.20
C LEU A 225 -3.02 5.30 -16.58
N ARG A 226 -3.55 4.74 -17.67
CA ARG A 226 -3.28 5.18 -19.04
C ARG A 226 -4.06 6.44 -19.43
N ARG A 227 -5.02 6.86 -18.59
CA ARG A 227 -5.89 7.99 -18.84
C ARG A 227 -5.43 9.23 -18.05
N PRO A 228 -5.53 10.44 -18.62
CA PRO A 228 -5.03 11.66 -17.98
C PRO A 228 -5.60 11.92 -16.59
N GLU A 229 -6.87 11.58 -16.37
CA GLU A 229 -7.57 11.81 -15.10
C GLU A 229 -7.07 10.92 -13.95
N PHE A 230 -6.36 9.83 -14.24
CA PHE A 230 -5.81 8.89 -13.23
C PHE A 230 -4.28 8.83 -13.22
N GLY A 231 -3.62 9.06 -14.37
CA GLY A 231 -2.17 8.84 -14.52
C GLY A 231 -1.28 9.92 -13.92
N MET A 232 -1.84 11.04 -13.43
CA MET A 232 -1.12 12.09 -12.69
C MET A 232 0.14 12.61 -13.42
N GLY A 233 0.08 12.77 -14.75
CA GLY A 233 1.21 13.21 -15.59
C GLY A 233 2.07 12.06 -16.14
N LEU A 234 1.93 10.84 -15.63
CA LEU A 234 2.65 9.65 -16.07
C LEU A 234 1.86 8.78 -17.07
N GLN A 235 0.62 9.15 -17.40
CA GLN A 235 -0.24 8.39 -18.32
C GLN A 235 0.43 8.09 -19.67
N GLY A 236 1.20 9.04 -20.21
CA GLY A 236 1.91 8.87 -21.47
C GLY A 236 3.01 7.83 -21.39
N VAL A 237 3.74 7.78 -20.27
CA VAL A 237 4.79 6.78 -20.01
C VAL A 237 4.17 5.38 -19.88
N ILE A 238 3.07 5.27 -19.14
CA ILE A 238 2.36 4.00 -18.92
C ILE A 238 1.75 3.50 -20.23
N ALA A 239 1.13 4.39 -21.02
CA ALA A 239 0.57 4.04 -22.33
C ALA A 239 1.65 3.59 -23.32
N ALA A 240 2.79 4.28 -23.37
CA ALA A 240 3.92 3.91 -24.23
C ALA A 240 4.51 2.53 -23.88
N ARG A 241 4.29 2.06 -22.65
CA ARG A 241 4.78 0.79 -22.12
C ARG A 241 3.67 -0.23 -21.84
N ALA A 242 2.53 -0.08 -22.50
CA ALA A 242 1.34 -0.89 -22.24
C ALA A 242 1.55 -2.40 -22.36
N ASP A 243 2.50 -2.87 -23.19
CA ASP A 243 2.88 -4.29 -23.35
C ASP A 243 3.67 -4.85 -22.16
N ARG A 244 4.18 -3.97 -21.29
CA ARG A 244 4.97 -4.29 -20.10
C ARG A 244 4.23 -4.04 -18.78
N VAL A 245 3.09 -3.35 -18.84
CA VAL A 245 2.27 -3.01 -17.67
C VAL A 245 1.16 -4.05 -17.48
N SER A 246 1.14 -4.67 -16.30
CA SER A 246 0.10 -5.61 -15.89
C SER A 246 -0.51 -5.19 -14.55
N GLY A 247 -1.83 -5.32 -14.40
CA GLY A 247 -2.47 -5.27 -13.11
C GLY A 247 -2.46 -6.65 -12.46
N ILE A 248 -1.97 -6.74 -11.22
CA ILE A 248 -2.01 -7.93 -10.38
C ILE A 248 -2.79 -7.54 -9.15
N LEU A 249 -3.95 -8.17 -8.98
CA LEU A 249 -4.83 -7.88 -7.87
C LEU A 249 -4.15 -8.20 -6.54
N ASN A 250 -4.20 -7.28 -5.58
CA ASN A 250 -3.69 -7.56 -4.24
C ASN A 250 -4.47 -8.70 -3.56
N GLY A 251 -3.84 -9.32 -2.58
CA GLY A 251 -4.49 -10.24 -1.65
C GLY A 251 -4.52 -9.67 -0.23
N VAL A 252 -5.25 -10.35 0.65
CA VAL A 252 -5.24 -10.11 2.09
C VAL A 252 -4.62 -11.31 2.81
N ASP A 253 -3.90 -11.04 3.90
CA ASP A 253 -3.37 -12.09 4.77
C ASP A 253 -4.51 -12.66 5.63
N THR A 254 -4.93 -13.87 5.32
CA THR A 254 -6.05 -14.55 5.99
C THR A 254 -5.69 -15.14 7.35
N ASP A 255 -4.41 -15.17 7.72
CA ASP A 255 -4.02 -15.57 9.08
C ASP A 255 -4.20 -14.40 10.07
N ILE A 256 -4.20 -13.17 9.56
CA ILE A 256 -4.43 -11.94 10.33
C ILE A 256 -5.89 -11.51 10.21
N TRP A 257 -6.37 -11.34 8.97
CA TRP A 257 -7.72 -10.83 8.68
C TRP A 257 -8.70 -11.98 8.47
N SER A 258 -9.26 -12.47 9.57
CA SER A 258 -10.15 -13.63 9.53
C SER A 258 -11.12 -13.65 10.72
N PRO A 259 -12.43 -13.82 10.48
CA PRO A 259 -13.41 -13.90 11.57
C PRO A 259 -13.19 -15.12 12.48
N GLU A 260 -12.47 -16.14 12.02
CA GLU A 260 -12.17 -17.33 12.81
C GLU A 260 -11.10 -17.12 13.89
N VAL A 261 -10.26 -16.07 13.78
CA VAL A 261 -9.19 -15.77 14.75
C VAL A 261 -9.51 -14.60 15.67
N GLU A 262 -10.70 -14.01 15.52
CA GLU A 262 -11.19 -12.94 16.40
C GLU A 262 -11.51 -13.44 17.81
N GLU A 263 -11.58 -12.52 18.79
CA GLU A 263 -11.98 -12.83 20.17
C GLU A 263 -13.37 -13.50 20.24
N ARG A 264 -14.26 -13.14 19.31
CA ARG A 264 -15.61 -13.73 19.14
C ARG A 264 -15.69 -14.41 17.77
N PRO A 265 -15.14 -15.63 17.67
CA PRO A 265 -14.90 -16.22 16.37
C PRO A 265 -16.17 -16.72 15.70
N TYR A 266 -16.26 -16.54 14.39
CA TYR A 266 -17.33 -17.09 13.55
C TYR A 266 -16.80 -17.48 12.18
N SER A 267 -17.65 -18.15 11.39
CA SER A 267 -17.34 -18.62 10.04
C SER A 267 -18.56 -18.45 9.15
N ALA A 268 -18.41 -18.70 7.85
CA ALA A 268 -19.54 -18.76 6.91
C ALA A 268 -20.67 -19.71 7.37
N ARG A 269 -20.35 -20.78 8.12
CA ARG A 269 -21.35 -21.73 8.65
C ARG A 269 -22.01 -21.28 9.94
N THR A 270 -21.40 -20.35 10.66
CA THR A 270 -21.83 -19.87 11.98
C THR A 270 -22.08 -18.36 12.00
N LEU A 271 -22.42 -17.78 10.84
CA LEU A 271 -22.54 -16.33 10.63
C LEU A 271 -23.46 -15.61 11.64
N LYS A 272 -24.47 -16.31 12.19
CA LYS A 272 -25.32 -15.76 13.27
C LYS A 272 -24.54 -15.28 14.49
N ARG A 273 -23.35 -15.84 14.76
CA ARG A 273 -22.46 -15.44 15.87
C ARG A 273 -21.84 -14.06 15.66
N LYS A 274 -21.85 -13.53 14.44
CA LYS A 274 -21.47 -12.13 14.13
C LYS A 274 -22.22 -11.11 15.00
N ALA A 275 -23.44 -11.45 15.44
CA ALA A 275 -24.23 -10.64 16.37
C ALA A 275 -23.52 -10.36 17.71
N GLU A 276 -22.67 -11.28 18.19
CA GLU A 276 -21.86 -11.09 19.40
C GLU A 276 -20.85 -9.94 19.19
N SER A 277 -20.14 -9.94 18.06
CA SER A 277 -19.21 -8.86 17.69
C SER A 277 -19.94 -7.54 17.43
N ARG A 278 -21.12 -7.59 16.81
CA ARG A 278 -21.98 -6.40 16.62
C ARG A 278 -22.32 -5.76 17.97
N GLN A 279 -22.71 -6.53 18.98
CA GLN A 279 -23.06 -5.99 20.29
C GLN A 279 -21.89 -5.27 20.95
N VAL A 280 -20.68 -5.82 20.85
CA VAL A 280 -19.45 -5.21 21.39
C VAL A 280 -19.11 -3.93 20.64
N LEU A 281 -19.19 -3.95 19.31
CA LEU A 281 -19.00 -2.78 18.47
C LEU A 281 -20.00 -1.67 18.81
N SER A 282 -21.28 -2.01 18.94
CA SER A 282 -22.32 -1.07 19.35
C SER A 282 -22.03 -0.48 20.74
N GLY A 283 -21.56 -1.28 21.69
CA GLY A 283 -21.13 -0.78 23.01
C GLY A 283 -19.94 0.19 22.92
N ALA A 284 -18.94 -0.14 22.11
CA ALA A 284 -17.73 0.68 21.93
C ALA A 284 -18.03 2.08 21.36
N PHE A 285 -19.02 2.18 20.48
CA PHE A 285 -19.48 3.44 19.87
C PHE A 285 -20.76 4.02 20.49
N LYS A 286 -21.30 3.39 21.55
CA LYS A 286 -22.57 3.77 22.21
C LYS A 286 -23.75 3.86 21.24
N LEU A 287 -23.91 2.85 20.40
CA LEU A 287 -24.91 2.78 19.33
C LEU A 287 -26.12 1.92 19.70
N GLU A 288 -27.30 2.37 19.27
CA GLU A 288 -28.60 1.70 19.33
C GLU A 288 -29.23 1.67 17.93
N VAL A 289 -28.69 0.79 17.07
CA VAL A 289 -29.03 0.72 15.64
C VAL A 289 -29.91 -0.50 15.36
N PRO A 290 -31.22 -0.31 15.05
CA PRO A 290 -32.19 -1.38 14.81
C PRO A 290 -32.07 -1.99 13.41
N GLY A 291 -31.54 -1.24 12.44
CA GLY A 291 -31.29 -1.69 11.07
C GLY A 291 -29.80 -1.98 10.81
N PRO A 292 -29.35 -1.85 9.55
CA PRO A 292 -27.96 -2.12 9.20
C PRO A 292 -26.98 -1.14 9.87
N LEU A 293 -25.88 -1.67 10.39
CA LEU A 293 -24.74 -0.90 10.89
C LEU A 293 -23.65 -0.87 9.82
N ALA A 294 -23.52 0.29 9.18
CA ALA A 294 -22.43 0.57 8.26
C ALA A 294 -21.15 0.92 9.03
N ILE A 295 -20.00 0.51 8.51
CA ILE A 295 -18.68 0.87 9.04
C ILE A 295 -17.89 1.65 7.99
N LEU A 296 -17.08 2.59 8.46
CA LEU A 296 -16.11 3.30 7.64
C LEU A 296 -14.77 3.32 8.36
N VAL A 297 -13.78 2.61 7.80
CA VAL A 297 -12.40 2.59 8.28
C VAL A 297 -11.52 3.15 7.18
N SER A 298 -11.08 4.41 7.31
CA SER A 298 -10.40 5.10 6.22
C SER A 298 -9.60 6.33 6.69
N ARG A 299 -8.69 6.81 5.82
CA ARG A 299 -8.19 8.19 5.93
C ARG A 299 -9.33 9.15 5.58
N LEU A 300 -9.50 10.21 6.36
CA LEU A 300 -10.58 11.16 6.18
C LEU A 300 -10.17 12.26 5.22
N THR A 301 -10.29 11.99 3.91
CA THR A 301 -9.84 12.87 2.82
C THR A 301 -10.85 12.91 1.69
N ASP A 302 -10.84 13.95 0.86
CA ASP A 302 -11.69 14.06 -0.33
C ASP A 302 -11.45 12.90 -1.32
N GLN A 303 -10.21 12.41 -1.42
CA GLN A 303 -9.89 11.23 -2.24
C GLN A 303 -10.73 10.00 -1.84
N LYS A 304 -11.04 9.87 -0.55
CA LYS A 304 -11.79 8.75 0.04
C LYS A 304 -13.30 8.95 0.05
N GLY A 305 -13.81 10.03 -0.56
CA GLY A 305 -15.26 10.25 -0.71
C GLY A 305 -15.98 10.61 0.58
N ILE A 306 -15.26 11.12 1.60
CA ILE A 306 -15.81 11.31 2.94
C ILE A 306 -16.82 12.46 3.00
N ASP A 307 -16.64 13.48 2.17
CA ASP A 307 -17.56 14.59 1.94
C ASP A 307 -18.95 14.14 1.42
N LEU A 308 -19.06 12.93 0.85
CA LEU A 308 -20.34 12.37 0.40
C LEU A 308 -21.20 11.89 1.58
N ILE A 309 -20.58 11.47 2.68
CA ILE A 309 -21.26 10.82 3.81
C ILE A 309 -22.29 11.76 4.46
N PRO A 310 -21.98 13.03 4.80
CA PRO A 310 -22.97 13.93 5.41
C PRO A 310 -24.22 14.17 4.55
N ALA A 311 -24.10 14.07 3.23
CA ALA A 311 -25.21 14.29 2.31
C ALA A 311 -26.21 13.12 2.30
N VAL A 312 -25.73 11.88 2.43
CA VAL A 312 -26.57 10.67 2.28
C VAL A 312 -26.95 10.00 3.61
N LEU A 313 -26.17 10.24 4.67
CA LEU A 313 -26.39 9.60 5.97
C LEU A 313 -27.76 9.88 6.61
N PRO A 314 -28.35 11.09 6.52
CA PRO A 314 -29.65 11.36 7.13
C PRO A 314 -30.75 10.39 6.67
N ASP A 315 -30.83 10.09 5.37
CA ASP A 315 -31.84 9.18 4.81
C ASP A 315 -31.60 7.74 5.25
N PHE A 316 -30.34 7.31 5.34
CA PHE A 316 -29.98 5.99 5.84
C PHE A 316 -30.35 5.82 7.32
N VAL A 317 -30.09 6.83 8.16
CA VAL A 317 -30.47 6.81 9.58
C VAL A 317 -32.00 6.80 9.74
N ALA A 318 -32.72 7.59 8.93
CA ALA A 318 -34.18 7.64 8.93
C ALA A 318 -34.81 6.26 8.62
N GLN A 319 -34.14 5.43 7.81
CA GLN A 319 -34.57 4.07 7.47
C GLN A 319 -34.16 3.01 8.49
N GLY A 320 -33.59 3.38 9.64
CA GLY A 320 -33.18 2.41 10.67
C GLY A 320 -31.67 2.18 10.75
N GLY A 321 -30.89 2.71 9.81
CA GLY A 321 -29.45 2.51 9.74
C GLY A 321 -28.65 3.28 10.80
N GLY A 322 -27.36 2.97 10.86
CA GLY A 322 -26.38 3.68 11.67
C GLY A 322 -24.95 3.51 11.13
N LEU A 323 -24.04 4.34 11.60
CA LEU A 323 -22.67 4.45 11.09
C LEU A 323 -21.65 4.45 12.22
N ALA A 324 -20.64 3.58 12.14
CA ALA A 324 -19.44 3.66 12.96
C ALA A 324 -18.24 4.09 12.10
N VAL A 325 -17.53 5.15 12.52
CA VAL A 325 -16.40 5.73 11.80
C VAL A 325 -15.12 5.59 12.61
N LEU A 326 -14.06 5.07 11.99
CA LEU A 326 -12.69 5.10 12.50
C LEU A 326 -11.77 5.68 11.42
N GLY A 327 -11.08 6.77 11.74
CA GLY A 327 -10.18 7.38 10.78
C GLY A 327 -9.63 8.73 11.25
N SER A 328 -8.67 9.26 10.53
CA SER A 328 -8.16 10.62 10.71
C SER A 328 -7.75 11.23 9.38
N GLY A 329 -7.67 12.55 9.31
CA GLY A 329 -7.31 13.24 8.07
C GLY A 329 -7.56 14.74 8.14
N ASP A 330 -8.24 15.27 7.12
CA ASP A 330 -8.51 16.70 7.00
C ASP A 330 -9.43 17.18 8.13
N ALA A 331 -9.02 18.22 8.84
CA ALA A 331 -9.74 18.72 10.01
C ALA A 331 -11.20 19.10 9.72
N ALA A 332 -11.48 19.62 8.52
CA ALA A 332 -12.85 19.93 8.09
C ALA A 332 -13.72 18.67 7.95
N LEU A 333 -13.17 17.60 7.37
CA LEU A 333 -13.87 16.32 7.21
C LEU A 333 -14.05 15.61 8.57
N GLU A 334 -13.05 15.70 9.45
CA GLU A 334 -13.20 15.22 10.83
C GLU A 334 -14.30 15.96 11.58
N SER A 335 -14.38 17.29 11.45
CA SER A 335 -15.45 18.10 12.06
C SER A 335 -16.82 17.68 11.52
N ALA A 336 -16.94 17.53 10.20
CA ALA A 336 -18.18 17.10 9.56
C ALA A 336 -18.65 15.72 10.08
N MET A 337 -17.73 14.77 10.30
CA MET A 337 -18.07 13.48 10.90
C MET A 337 -18.54 13.63 12.35
N ARG A 338 -17.84 14.41 13.18
CA ARG A 338 -18.24 14.68 14.58
C ARG A 338 -19.61 15.37 14.67
N GLU A 339 -19.91 16.27 13.74
CA GLU A 339 -21.23 16.92 13.66
C GLU A 339 -22.35 15.91 13.40
N LEU A 340 -22.10 14.85 12.62
CA LEU A 340 -23.07 13.78 12.40
C LEU A 340 -23.32 12.96 13.67
N GLU A 341 -22.29 12.67 14.47
CA GLU A 341 -22.43 12.01 15.77
C GLU A 341 -23.31 12.83 16.73
N VAL A 342 -23.12 14.15 16.78
CA VAL A 342 -23.96 15.06 17.58
C VAL A 342 -25.40 15.11 17.07
N ARG A 343 -25.58 15.15 15.74
CA ARG A 343 -26.89 15.23 15.10
C ARG A 343 -27.72 13.94 15.23
N PHE A 344 -27.06 12.79 15.28
CA PHE A 344 -27.70 11.48 15.30
C PHE A 344 -27.21 10.62 16.49
N PRO A 345 -27.51 11.04 17.73
CA PRO A 345 -27.05 10.36 18.93
C PRO A 345 -27.55 8.90 18.97
N GLY A 346 -26.66 7.97 19.31
CA GLY A 346 -26.94 6.54 19.33
C GLY A 346 -27.05 5.90 17.93
N ARG A 347 -26.90 6.66 16.84
CA ARG A 347 -26.96 6.14 15.46
C ARG A 347 -25.66 6.32 14.70
N VAL A 348 -24.90 7.35 15.05
CA VAL A 348 -23.59 7.63 14.49
C VAL A 348 -22.59 7.69 15.62
N GLY A 349 -21.45 7.02 15.44
CA GLY A 349 -20.34 7.04 16.38
C GLY A 349 -19.03 7.27 15.64
N VAL A 350 -18.18 8.16 16.15
CA VAL A 350 -16.97 8.60 15.45
C VAL A 350 -15.75 8.51 16.36
N ARG A 351 -14.71 7.82 15.89
CA ARG A 351 -13.41 7.78 16.55
C ARG A 351 -12.33 8.29 15.64
N ILE A 352 -11.72 9.40 16.05
CA ILE A 352 -10.60 9.98 15.31
C ILE A 352 -9.28 9.35 15.73
N GLY A 353 -8.53 8.85 14.74
CA GLY A 353 -7.22 8.25 14.91
C GLY A 353 -7.09 6.89 14.23
N TYR A 354 -6.05 6.15 14.62
CA TYR A 354 -5.77 4.79 14.18
C TYR A 354 -5.84 3.83 15.35
N ASP A 355 -6.59 2.73 15.20
CA ASP A 355 -6.70 1.67 16.19
C ASP A 355 -6.95 0.34 15.45
N GLU A 356 -5.94 -0.52 15.40
CA GLU A 356 -6.00 -1.77 14.66
C GLU A 356 -6.99 -2.76 15.30
N GLY A 357 -7.04 -2.85 16.63
CA GLY A 357 -7.98 -3.72 17.33
C GLY A 357 -9.43 -3.29 17.10
N LEU A 358 -9.70 -1.97 17.12
CA LEU A 358 -11.02 -1.45 16.79
C LEU A 358 -11.37 -1.67 15.31
N SER A 359 -10.40 -1.56 14.40
CA SER A 359 -10.61 -1.86 12.99
C SER A 359 -11.09 -3.31 12.79
N HIS A 360 -10.40 -4.28 13.38
CA HIS A 360 -10.82 -5.69 13.39
C HIS A 360 -12.24 -5.87 13.95
N LEU A 361 -12.54 -5.25 15.10
CA LEU A 361 -13.87 -5.29 15.70
C LEU A 361 -14.95 -4.69 14.77
N MET A 362 -14.63 -3.61 14.05
CA MET A 362 -15.54 -2.99 13.10
C MET A 362 -15.89 -3.95 11.97
N PHE A 363 -14.92 -4.58 11.31
CA PHE A 363 -15.21 -5.60 10.28
C PHE A 363 -15.95 -6.81 10.86
N ALA A 364 -15.57 -7.25 12.07
CA ALA A 364 -16.23 -8.36 12.75
C ALA A 364 -17.70 -8.06 13.07
N GLY A 365 -18.04 -6.85 13.50
CA GLY A 365 -19.39 -6.50 13.97
C GLY A 365 -20.27 -5.72 12.99
N GLY A 366 -19.71 -5.12 11.94
CA GLY A 366 -20.43 -4.31 10.95
C GLY A 366 -21.19 -5.17 9.93
N ASP A 367 -22.32 -4.68 9.45
CA ASP A 367 -23.12 -5.36 8.41
C ASP A 367 -22.68 -4.97 6.99
N ALA A 368 -22.22 -3.74 6.82
CA ALA A 368 -21.77 -3.20 5.55
C ALA A 368 -20.52 -2.34 5.74
N VAL A 369 -19.58 -2.38 4.79
CA VAL A 369 -18.41 -1.51 4.78
C VAL A 369 -18.51 -0.49 3.65
N LEU A 370 -18.39 0.78 3.99
CA LEU A 370 -18.45 1.88 3.03
C LEU A 370 -17.05 2.19 2.50
N VAL A 371 -16.89 2.14 1.18
CA VAL A 371 -15.66 2.53 0.48
C VAL A 371 -16.01 3.48 -0.69
N PRO A 372 -16.44 4.72 -0.41
CA PRO A 372 -16.89 5.66 -1.44
C PRO A 372 -15.72 6.38 -2.16
N SER A 373 -14.55 5.73 -2.22
CA SER A 373 -13.32 6.33 -2.74
C SER A 373 -13.49 6.80 -4.19
N ARG A 374 -13.07 8.04 -4.47
CA ARG A 374 -12.97 8.55 -5.85
C ARG A 374 -11.80 7.96 -6.61
N PHE A 375 -10.78 7.53 -5.87
CA PHE A 375 -9.57 6.92 -6.40
C PHE A 375 -9.07 5.84 -5.44
N GLU A 376 -9.13 4.59 -5.88
CA GLU A 376 -8.72 3.42 -5.09
C GLU A 376 -7.91 2.44 -5.94
N PRO A 377 -6.57 2.52 -5.92
CA PRO A 377 -5.70 1.65 -6.74
C PRO A 377 -6.06 0.17 -6.61
N CYS A 378 -6.24 -0.28 -5.37
CA CYS A 378 -6.85 -1.58 -5.09
C CYS A 378 -7.85 -1.51 -3.93
N GLY A 379 -7.43 -0.93 -2.80
CA GLY A 379 -8.17 -1.04 -1.54
C GLY A 379 -8.07 -2.46 -0.97
N LEU A 380 -7.89 -2.57 0.34
CA LEU A 380 -7.96 -3.86 1.06
C LEU A 380 -9.25 -3.95 1.89
N THR A 381 -9.83 -2.80 2.25
CA THR A 381 -11.02 -2.64 3.07
C THR A 381 -12.22 -3.45 2.56
N GLN A 382 -12.46 -3.47 1.25
CA GLN A 382 -13.54 -4.25 0.64
C GLN A 382 -13.27 -5.76 0.73
N MET A 383 -12.02 -6.20 0.59
CA MET A 383 -11.66 -7.61 0.78
C MET A 383 -11.82 -8.04 2.23
N TYR A 384 -11.50 -7.16 3.20
CA TYR A 384 -11.84 -7.40 4.61
C TYR A 384 -13.35 -7.50 4.80
N GLY A 385 -14.14 -6.61 4.18
CA GLY A 385 -15.59 -6.71 4.18
C GLY A 385 -16.09 -8.08 3.70
N LEU A 386 -15.66 -8.50 2.51
CA LEU A 386 -15.98 -9.82 1.95
C LEU A 386 -15.59 -10.96 2.89
N ARG A 387 -14.38 -10.91 3.46
CA ARG A 387 -13.85 -11.94 4.36
C ARG A 387 -14.66 -12.07 5.66
N TYR A 388 -15.13 -10.95 6.21
CA TYR A 388 -15.89 -10.90 7.46
C TYR A 388 -17.41 -10.93 7.26
N GLY A 389 -17.89 -11.05 6.01
CA GLY A 389 -19.33 -10.95 5.71
C GLY A 389 -19.92 -9.60 6.11
N ALA A 390 -19.15 -8.52 6.01
CA ALA A 390 -19.63 -7.15 6.03
C ALA A 390 -19.72 -6.66 4.57
N LEU A 391 -20.94 -6.52 4.05
CA LEU A 391 -21.21 -6.27 2.63
C LEU A 391 -20.50 -5.00 2.15
N PRO A 392 -19.60 -5.08 1.15
CA PRO A 392 -18.97 -3.90 0.59
C PRO A 392 -19.97 -3.04 -0.17
N VAL A 393 -20.01 -1.74 0.14
CA VAL A 393 -20.70 -0.70 -0.63
C VAL A 393 -19.63 0.25 -1.13
N VAL A 394 -19.26 0.11 -2.39
CA VAL A 394 -18.00 0.65 -2.93
C VAL A 394 -18.23 1.48 -4.18
N ALA A 395 -17.37 2.46 -4.44
CA ALA A 395 -17.33 3.13 -5.74
C ALA A 395 -16.79 2.20 -6.84
N LEU A 396 -17.21 2.41 -8.09
CA LEU A 396 -16.72 1.67 -9.26
C LEU A 396 -15.40 2.25 -9.79
N THR A 397 -14.29 2.05 -9.06
CA THR A 397 -12.95 2.53 -9.45
C THR A 397 -11.86 1.54 -9.04
N GLY A 398 -10.78 1.48 -9.84
CA GLY A 398 -9.58 0.69 -9.56
C GLY A 398 -9.89 -0.72 -9.09
N GLY A 399 -9.23 -1.19 -8.02
CA GLY A 399 -9.43 -2.58 -7.58
C GLY A 399 -10.75 -2.84 -6.85
N LEU A 400 -11.54 -1.82 -6.51
CA LEU A 400 -12.91 -2.02 -6.04
C LEU A 400 -13.75 -2.68 -7.14
N ALA A 401 -13.62 -2.15 -8.37
CA ALA A 401 -14.30 -2.71 -9.55
C ALA A 401 -13.83 -4.13 -9.91
N ASP A 402 -12.60 -4.49 -9.55
CA ASP A 402 -12.04 -5.83 -9.79
C ASP A 402 -12.37 -6.85 -8.69
N THR A 403 -12.81 -6.39 -7.52
CA THR A 403 -12.97 -7.25 -6.31
C THR A 403 -14.41 -7.42 -5.87
N VAL A 404 -15.29 -6.48 -6.22
CA VAL A 404 -16.70 -6.53 -5.86
C VAL A 404 -17.52 -6.81 -7.12
N ILE A 405 -18.36 -7.83 -7.02
CA ILE A 405 -19.36 -8.17 -8.01
C ILE A 405 -20.69 -7.60 -7.52
N ASP A 406 -21.13 -6.53 -8.18
CA ASP A 406 -22.38 -5.85 -7.86
C ASP A 406 -23.57 -6.83 -7.86
N ALA A 407 -24.35 -6.81 -6.77
CA ALA A 407 -25.51 -7.64 -6.52
C ALA A 407 -26.74 -7.23 -7.37
N ASN A 408 -26.53 -7.06 -8.67
CA ASN A 408 -27.59 -6.84 -9.66
C ASN A 408 -28.35 -8.15 -9.96
N PRO A 409 -29.53 -8.09 -10.63
CA PRO A 409 -30.34 -9.28 -10.87
C PRO A 409 -29.61 -10.43 -11.57
N ALA A 410 -28.67 -10.15 -12.49
CA ALA A 410 -27.91 -11.17 -13.20
C ALA A 410 -26.86 -11.86 -12.31
N ALA A 411 -26.09 -11.07 -11.55
CA ALA A 411 -25.11 -11.59 -10.60
C ALA A 411 -25.77 -12.41 -9.48
N MET A 412 -26.93 -11.94 -9.00
CA MET A 412 -27.73 -12.66 -8.00
C MET A 412 -28.29 -13.98 -8.55
N ALA A 413 -28.78 -13.99 -9.80
CA ALA A 413 -29.24 -15.22 -10.45
C ALA A 413 -28.10 -16.25 -10.64
N ALA A 414 -26.88 -15.78 -10.86
CA ALA A 414 -25.69 -16.62 -10.98
C ALA A 414 -25.05 -16.99 -9.62
N GLY A 415 -25.51 -16.42 -8.50
CA GLY A 415 -24.97 -16.70 -7.16
C GLY A 415 -23.57 -16.13 -6.92
N VAL A 416 -23.20 -15.05 -7.63
CA VAL A 416 -21.86 -14.45 -7.58
C VAL A 416 -21.86 -13.01 -7.07
N GLY A 417 -23.02 -12.39 -6.83
CA GLY A 417 -23.09 -11.05 -6.26
C GLY A 417 -22.62 -11.02 -4.80
N ASP A 418 -21.69 -10.13 -4.48
CA ASP A 418 -21.02 -10.09 -3.17
C ASP A 418 -20.91 -8.68 -2.55
N GLY A 419 -21.39 -7.64 -3.24
CA GLY A 419 -21.50 -6.29 -2.72
C GLY A 419 -22.34 -5.37 -3.60
N HIS A 420 -22.25 -4.06 -3.36
CA HIS A 420 -22.96 -3.04 -4.13
C HIS A 420 -21.99 -2.00 -4.68
N HIS A 421 -22.15 -1.68 -5.97
CA HIS A 421 -21.49 -0.53 -6.57
C HIS A 421 -22.35 0.73 -6.41
N LEU A 422 -21.73 1.79 -5.90
CA LEU A 422 -22.32 3.12 -5.92
C LEU A 422 -22.44 3.56 -7.40
N PRO A 423 -23.58 4.13 -7.81
CA PRO A 423 -23.73 4.68 -9.14
C PRO A 423 -22.61 5.71 -9.37
N SER A 424 -21.89 5.61 -10.49
CA SER A 424 -21.05 6.72 -10.90
C SER A 424 -21.98 7.82 -11.37
N ASP A 425 -22.17 8.87 -10.58
CA ASP A 425 -22.75 10.12 -11.08
C ASP A 425 -21.78 10.69 -12.12
N ARG A 426 -21.94 10.25 -13.37
CA ARG A 426 -21.57 11.04 -14.55
C ARG A 426 -22.77 11.96 -14.82
N GLY A 427 -23.00 12.88 -13.88
CA GLY A 427 -23.87 14.05 -14.06
C GLY A 427 -23.03 15.22 -14.52
#